data_AF-A0A918WJY8-F1
#
_entry.id   AF-A0A918WJY8-F1
#
_cell.length_a   1.000
_cell.length_b   1.000
_cell.length_c   1.000
_cell.angle_alpha   90.00
_cell.angle_beta   90.00
_cell.angle_gamma   90.00
#
_symmetry.space_group_name_H-M   'P 1'
#
loop_
_entity.id
_entity.type
_entity.pdbx_description
1 polymer ?
#
loop_
_entity_poly.entity_id
_entity_poly.type
_entity_poly.pdbx_seq_one_letter_code
_entity_poly.pdbx_strand_id
1 'polypeptide(L)'
;MIRRAARAGLFVLLVLSLGLTGLAALRISRDPLIRPFVDAGADQIAAAMEQAMAQEATPERLTLVMTRLLAEEPRNWLAIQAVEAVAEERRIALPEALVVQRAAMWEADSSYLVQAGQCATCVWDAGTCTISTALICNAPIQLTPIGDVVGLTKAGSAWATGGDVDEIDLGLSIIGLGATAAVLASGGTSFTLKAGAGMVKLARKMGILSPRLVGMIGDVIRRGVDWQMVGRMDFSDPAKLIRADVVAPLASVASDLGRMGARLPMGETLHLVRYVDDAAEARRLANAAEALGPKTIGAVEVLGKSRFLRATVRLSDVAVQVGVGLVGLLLSLGGVLGGLAQSASLRVLRRLARDPVASR
;
A
#
# COMPACT_ATOMS: atom_id res chain seq x y z
N MET A 1 -2.96 26.19 -38.95
CA MET A 1 -4.11 25.31 -38.64
C MET A 1 -3.74 23.82 -38.68
N ILE A 2 -3.00 23.38 -39.71
CA ILE A 2 -2.53 21.98 -39.89
C ILE A 2 -1.79 21.40 -38.66
N ARG A 3 -0.89 22.17 -38.02
CA ARG A 3 -0.17 21.71 -36.80
C ARG A 3 -1.07 21.47 -35.58
N ARG A 4 -2.17 22.24 -35.43
CA ARG A 4 -3.12 22.04 -34.33
C ARG A 4 -4.02 20.81 -34.58
N ALA A 5 -4.44 20.61 -35.83
CA ALA A 5 -5.17 19.42 -36.25
C ALA A 5 -4.32 18.14 -36.10
N ALA A 6 -3.04 18.19 -36.45
CA ALA A 6 -2.11 17.07 -36.29
C ALA A 6 -1.86 16.71 -34.81
N ARG A 7 -1.70 17.71 -33.93
CA ARG A 7 -1.57 17.48 -32.48
C ARG A 7 -2.84 16.92 -31.85
N ALA A 8 -4.01 17.42 -32.27
CA ALA A 8 -5.30 16.87 -31.83
C ALA A 8 -5.48 15.42 -32.28
N GLY A 9 -5.12 15.09 -33.53
CA GLY A 9 -5.15 13.71 -34.04
C GLY A 9 -4.23 12.76 -33.28
N LEU A 10 -3.00 13.19 -32.98
CA LEU A 10 -2.05 12.41 -32.16
C LEU A 10 -2.54 12.20 -30.73
N PHE A 11 -3.14 13.22 -30.11
CA PHE A 11 -3.70 13.10 -28.76
C PHE A 11 -4.89 12.12 -28.73
N VAL A 12 -5.78 12.19 -29.73
CA VAL A 12 -6.89 11.23 -29.86
C VAL A 12 -6.38 9.81 -30.04
N LEU A 13 -5.38 9.60 -30.89
CA LEU A 13 -4.75 8.28 -31.05
C LEU A 13 -4.09 7.76 -29.77
N LEU A 14 -3.41 8.63 -29.01
CA LEU A 14 -2.81 8.27 -27.72
C LEU A 14 -3.90 7.87 -26.70
N VAL A 15 -4.96 8.67 -26.58
CA VAL A 15 -6.08 8.40 -25.67
C VAL A 15 -6.80 7.12 -26.07
N LEU A 16 -7.01 6.88 -27.37
CA LEU A 16 -7.62 5.65 -27.87
C LEU A 16 -6.74 4.43 -27.58
N SER A 17 -5.43 4.55 -27.79
CA SER A 17 -4.44 3.50 -27.48
C SER A 17 -4.40 3.18 -25.98
N LEU A 18 -4.39 4.20 -25.11
CA LEU A 18 -4.46 4.00 -23.66
C LEU A 18 -5.80 3.37 -23.26
N GLY A 19 -6.91 3.83 -23.85
CA GLY A 19 -8.25 3.29 -23.58
C GLY A 19 -8.37 1.81 -23.97
N LEU A 20 -7.85 1.45 -25.14
CA LEU A 20 -7.80 0.05 -25.62
C LEU A 20 -6.88 -0.82 -24.74
N THR A 21 -5.74 -0.28 -24.31
CA THR A 21 -4.83 -0.98 -23.40
C THR A 21 -5.48 -1.19 -22.02
N GLY A 22 -6.18 -0.18 -21.49
CA GLY A 22 -6.93 -0.27 -20.24
C GLY A 22 -8.07 -1.28 -20.32
N LEU A 23 -8.82 -1.30 -21.43
CA LEU A 23 -9.86 -2.29 -21.69
C LEU A 23 -9.30 -3.71 -21.82
N ALA A 24 -8.14 -3.87 -22.47
CA ALA A 24 -7.45 -5.15 -22.56
C ALA A 24 -7.00 -5.62 -21.17
N ALA A 25 -6.41 -4.75 -20.36
CA ALA A 25 -6.02 -5.06 -18.98
C ALA A 25 -7.22 -5.46 -18.10
N LEU A 26 -8.36 -4.77 -18.25
CA LEU A 26 -9.61 -5.11 -17.55
C LEU A 26 -10.23 -6.43 -18.03
N ARG A 27 -10.06 -6.80 -19.31
CA ARG A 27 -10.48 -8.11 -19.81
C ARG A 27 -9.58 -9.22 -19.29
N ILE A 28 -8.27 -9.02 -19.32
CA ILE A 28 -7.25 -9.94 -18.81
C ILE A 28 -7.45 -10.17 -17.31
N SER A 29 -7.71 -9.12 -16.51
CA SER A 29 -7.96 -9.29 -15.07
C SER A 29 -9.26 -10.02 -14.74
N ARG A 30 -10.22 -10.04 -15.68
CA ARG A 30 -11.49 -10.77 -15.57
C ARG A 30 -11.46 -12.12 -16.29
N ASP A 31 -10.34 -12.46 -16.92
CA ASP A 31 -10.21 -13.69 -17.69
C ASP A 31 -10.16 -14.89 -16.75
N PRO A 32 -11.09 -15.85 -16.88
CA PRO A 32 -11.11 -17.06 -16.06
C PRO A 32 -9.83 -17.89 -16.17
N LEU A 33 -9.00 -17.70 -17.21
CA LEU A 33 -7.73 -18.40 -17.37
C LEU A 33 -6.61 -17.89 -16.44
N ILE A 34 -6.71 -16.67 -15.92
CA ILE A 34 -5.69 -16.07 -15.02
C ILE A 34 -6.03 -16.28 -13.54
N ARG A 35 -7.32 -16.41 -13.20
CA ARG A 35 -7.79 -16.76 -11.85
C ARG A 35 -7.02 -17.91 -11.19
N PRO A 36 -6.80 -19.07 -11.83
CA PRO A 36 -6.05 -20.17 -11.21
C PRO A 36 -4.61 -19.81 -10.82
N PHE A 37 -3.95 -18.85 -11.47
CA PHE A 37 -2.60 -18.41 -11.10
C PHE A 37 -2.59 -17.40 -9.94
N VAL A 38 -3.65 -16.60 -9.79
CA VAL A 38 -3.82 -15.68 -8.66
C VAL A 38 -4.22 -16.47 -7.42
N ASP A 39 -5.22 -17.35 -7.56
CA ASP A 39 -5.74 -18.21 -6.50
C ASP A 39 -4.66 -19.18 -6.01
N ALA A 40 -3.91 -19.83 -6.92
CA ALA A 40 -2.77 -20.67 -6.54
C ALA A 40 -1.69 -19.91 -5.75
N GLY A 41 -1.56 -18.59 -5.95
CA GLY A 41 -0.61 -17.79 -5.18
C GLY A 41 -1.09 -17.47 -3.76
N ALA A 42 -2.38 -17.23 -3.58
CA ALA A 42 -2.97 -17.07 -2.25
C ALA A 42 -2.92 -18.40 -1.47
N ASP A 43 -3.26 -19.51 -2.14
CA ASP A 43 -3.20 -20.85 -1.58
C ASP A 43 -1.77 -21.25 -1.19
N GLN A 44 -0.77 -20.88 -1.99
CA GLN A 44 0.65 -21.09 -1.64
C GLN A 44 1.06 -20.33 -0.38
N ILE A 45 0.64 -19.07 -0.23
CA ILE A 45 0.93 -18.27 0.96
C ILE A 45 0.23 -18.89 2.17
N ALA A 46 -1.04 -19.27 2.04
CA ALA A 46 -1.78 -19.92 3.10
C ALA A 46 -1.13 -21.25 3.53
N ALA A 47 -0.73 -22.09 2.58
CA ALA A 47 -0.06 -23.36 2.86
C ALA A 47 1.33 -23.17 3.51
N ALA A 48 2.13 -22.23 3.01
CA ALA A 48 3.43 -21.90 3.60
C ALA A 48 3.28 -21.34 5.02
N MET A 49 2.25 -20.52 5.25
CA MET A 49 1.93 -19.99 6.58
C MET A 49 1.47 -21.11 7.52
N GLU A 50 0.61 -22.01 7.06
CA GLU A 50 0.13 -23.15 7.85
C GLU A 50 1.29 -24.05 8.27
N GLN A 51 2.22 -24.35 7.35
CA GLN A 51 3.42 -25.12 7.65
C GLN A 51 4.31 -24.42 8.67
N ALA A 52 4.53 -23.11 8.53
CA ALA A 52 5.32 -22.33 9.49
C ALA A 52 4.66 -22.30 10.88
N MET A 53 3.34 -22.09 10.93
CA MET A 53 2.57 -22.08 12.17
C MET A 53 2.55 -23.45 12.86
N ALA A 54 2.46 -24.55 12.12
CA ALA A 54 2.53 -25.90 12.68
C ALA A 54 3.86 -26.17 13.40
N GLN A 55 4.95 -25.51 12.99
CA GLN A 55 6.27 -25.66 13.62
C GLN A 55 6.47 -24.73 14.82
N GLU A 56 5.90 -23.52 14.77
CA GLU A 56 6.27 -22.44 15.69
C GLU A 56 5.17 -22.08 16.70
N ALA A 57 3.90 -22.41 16.45
CA ALA A 57 2.80 -22.13 17.36
C ALA A 57 2.75 -23.15 18.52
N THR A 58 3.82 -23.21 19.32
CA THR A 58 3.92 -24.07 20.50
C THR A 58 3.33 -23.40 21.75
N PRO A 59 2.95 -24.16 22.79
CA PRO A 59 2.46 -23.60 24.05
C PRO A 59 3.43 -22.58 24.66
N GLU A 60 4.74 -22.87 24.61
CA GLU A 60 5.79 -22.00 25.13
C GLU A 60 5.89 -20.70 24.32
N ARG A 61 5.80 -20.80 22.98
CA ARG A 61 5.84 -19.64 22.11
C ARG A 61 4.63 -18.73 22.31
N LEU A 62 3.43 -19.31 22.37
CA LEU A 62 2.19 -18.55 22.59
C LEU A 62 2.21 -17.87 23.97
N THR A 63 2.67 -18.57 25.01
CA THR A 63 2.84 -17.99 26.34
C THR A 63 3.80 -16.81 26.31
N LEU A 64 4.99 -16.98 25.69
CA LEU A 64 5.99 -15.92 25.59
C LEU A 64 5.46 -14.69 24.84
N VAL A 65 4.80 -14.89 23.69
CA VAL A 65 4.23 -13.79 22.90
C VAL A 65 3.14 -13.07 23.67
N MET A 66 2.26 -13.81 24.34
CA MET A 66 1.18 -13.26 25.14
C MET A 66 1.70 -12.46 26.34
N THR A 67 2.67 -12.98 27.09
CA THR A 67 3.30 -12.25 28.20
C THR A 67 3.96 -10.96 27.72
N ARG A 68 4.64 -10.97 26.57
CA ARG A 68 5.21 -9.76 25.96
C ARG A 68 4.11 -8.74 25.64
N LEU A 69 3.01 -9.18 25.02
CA LEU A 69 1.91 -8.29 24.62
C LEU A 69 1.18 -7.69 25.84
N LEU A 70 0.99 -8.46 26.92
CA LEU A 70 0.39 -7.97 28.17
C LEU A 70 1.27 -6.96 28.92
N ALA A 71 2.58 -6.97 28.65
CA ALA A 71 3.54 -6.02 29.19
C ALA A 71 3.68 -4.72 28.36
N GLU A 72 3.05 -4.65 27.18
CA GLU A 72 3.05 -3.41 26.38
C GLU A 72 2.23 -2.32 27.07
N GLU A 73 2.74 -1.08 27.11
CA GLU A 73 2.01 0.09 27.59
C GLU A 73 2.01 1.18 26.50
N PRO A 74 0.83 1.56 25.94
CA PRO A 74 -0.48 0.97 26.21
C PRO A 74 -0.65 -0.41 25.56
N ARG A 75 -1.47 -1.28 26.16
CA ARG A 75 -1.64 -2.68 25.71
C ARG A 75 -2.31 -2.77 24.34
N ASN A 76 -1.78 -3.66 23.51
CA ASN A 76 -2.35 -3.97 22.21
C ASN A 76 -3.35 -5.13 22.30
N TRP A 77 -4.57 -4.81 22.71
CA TRP A 77 -5.64 -5.79 22.85
C TRP A 77 -6.03 -6.48 21.54
N LEU A 78 -5.81 -5.84 20.39
CA LEU A 78 -6.04 -6.43 19.08
C LEU A 78 -5.06 -7.59 18.82
N ALA A 79 -3.77 -7.38 19.10
CA ALA A 79 -2.75 -8.42 18.98
C ALA A 79 -2.96 -9.55 20.00
N ILE A 80 -3.33 -9.21 21.24
CA ILE A 80 -3.65 -10.19 22.29
C ILE A 80 -4.76 -11.12 21.83
N GLN A 81 -5.90 -10.57 21.39
CA GLN A 81 -7.03 -11.37 20.91
C GLN A 81 -6.69 -12.21 19.68
N ALA A 82 -5.84 -11.69 18.78
CA ALA A 82 -5.38 -12.46 17.62
C ALA A 82 -4.51 -13.66 18.00
N VAL A 83 -3.68 -13.55 19.05
CA VAL A 83 -2.87 -14.67 19.57
C VAL A 83 -3.76 -15.68 20.32
N GLU A 84 -4.79 -15.21 21.04
CA GLU A 84 -5.80 -16.10 21.64
C GLU A 84 -6.56 -16.91 20.58
N ALA A 85 -6.96 -16.26 19.47
CA ALA A 85 -7.60 -16.95 18.36
C ALA A 85 -6.71 -18.05 17.76
N VAL A 86 -5.38 -17.83 17.71
CA VAL A 86 -4.43 -18.88 17.30
C VAL A 86 -4.43 -20.04 18.30
N ALA A 87 -4.40 -19.75 19.60
CA ALA A 87 -4.42 -20.78 20.64
C ALA A 87 -5.70 -21.62 20.57
N GLU A 88 -6.86 -20.97 20.40
CA GLU A 88 -8.16 -21.61 20.25
C GLU A 88 -8.20 -22.49 18.98
N GLU A 89 -7.81 -21.94 17.83
CA GLU A 89 -7.78 -22.66 16.55
C GLU A 89 -6.91 -23.92 16.62
N ARG A 90 -5.75 -23.81 17.28
CA ARG A 90 -4.78 -24.92 17.45
C ARG A 90 -5.13 -25.85 18.60
N ARG A 91 -6.17 -25.55 19.40
CA ARG A 91 -6.54 -26.26 20.63
C ARG A 91 -5.40 -26.34 21.64
N ILE A 92 -4.63 -25.27 21.77
CA ILE A 92 -3.54 -25.15 22.73
C ILE A 92 -4.04 -24.42 23.97
N ALA A 93 -3.98 -25.08 25.12
CA ALA A 93 -4.34 -24.47 26.39
C ALA A 93 -3.24 -23.49 26.83
N LEU A 94 -3.62 -22.23 27.07
CA LEU A 94 -2.75 -21.25 27.71
C LEU A 94 -2.68 -21.50 29.23
N PRO A 95 -1.57 -21.16 29.90
CA PRO A 95 -1.46 -21.31 31.35
C PRO A 95 -2.56 -20.54 32.09
N GLU A 96 -3.20 -21.18 33.07
CA GLU A 96 -4.33 -20.58 33.81
C GLU A 96 -3.96 -19.24 34.45
N ALA A 97 -2.77 -19.11 35.02
CA ALA A 97 -2.28 -17.87 35.60
C ALA A 97 -2.25 -16.70 34.58
N LEU A 98 -1.93 -17.00 33.31
CA LEU A 98 -1.88 -16.02 32.23
C LEU A 98 -3.29 -15.59 31.82
N VAL A 99 -4.24 -16.54 31.76
CA VAL A 99 -5.65 -16.26 31.46
C VAL A 99 -6.26 -15.37 32.54
N VAL A 100 -5.99 -15.65 33.82
CA VAL A 100 -6.44 -14.83 34.95
C VAL A 100 -5.83 -13.43 34.89
N GLN A 101 -4.53 -13.32 34.64
CA GLN A 101 -3.85 -12.03 34.50
C GLN A 101 -4.43 -11.20 33.35
N ARG A 102 -4.64 -11.81 32.18
CA ARG A 102 -5.26 -11.17 31.02
C ARG A 102 -6.65 -10.65 31.35
N ALA A 103 -7.49 -11.45 32.01
CA ALA A 103 -8.85 -11.04 32.37
C ALA A 103 -8.86 -9.82 33.30
N ALA A 104 -8.00 -9.81 34.33
CA ALA A 104 -7.86 -8.68 35.25
C ALA A 104 -7.37 -7.40 34.53
N MET A 105 -6.41 -7.53 33.60
CA MET A 105 -5.93 -6.39 32.82
C MET A 105 -7.00 -5.86 31.84
N TRP A 106 -7.81 -6.72 31.24
CA TRP A 106 -8.89 -6.30 30.36
C TRP A 106 -9.93 -5.47 31.11
N GLU A 107 -10.30 -5.87 32.32
CA GLU A 107 -11.25 -5.14 33.15
C GLU A 107 -10.74 -3.74 33.52
N ALA A 108 -9.45 -3.63 33.85
CA ALA A 108 -8.81 -2.34 34.11
C ALA A 108 -8.82 -1.41 32.89
N ASP A 109 -8.47 -1.93 31.72
CA ASP A 109 -8.32 -1.14 30.49
C ASP A 109 -9.64 -0.85 29.77
N SER A 110 -10.67 -1.70 29.93
CA SER A 110 -11.95 -1.59 29.21
C SER A 110 -12.99 -0.72 29.92
N SER A 111 -12.71 -0.19 31.11
CA SER A 111 -13.65 0.64 31.85
C SER A 111 -14.07 1.89 31.05
N TYR A 112 -15.37 2.20 31.03
CA TYR A 112 -15.94 3.30 30.23
C TYR A 112 -15.34 4.68 30.54
N LEU A 113 -14.99 4.92 31.81
CA LEU A 113 -14.36 6.17 32.26
C LEU A 113 -12.93 6.32 31.70
N VAL A 114 -12.17 5.23 31.64
CA VAL A 114 -10.83 5.22 31.04
C VAL A 114 -10.89 5.42 29.53
N GLN A 115 -11.83 4.76 28.84
CA GLN A 115 -12.03 4.96 27.40
C GLN A 115 -12.44 6.40 27.04
N ALA A 116 -13.33 7.02 27.83
CA ALA A 116 -13.76 8.41 27.60
C ALA A 116 -12.61 9.42 27.76
N GLY A 117 -11.78 9.27 28.81
CA GLY A 117 -10.61 10.11 29.03
C GLY A 117 -9.55 9.96 27.93
N GLN A 118 -9.27 8.71 27.52
CA GLN A 118 -8.33 8.41 26.44
C GLN A 118 -8.77 8.98 25.09
N CYS A 119 -10.07 9.05 24.81
CA CYS A 119 -10.56 9.67 23.57
C CYS A 119 -10.31 11.18 23.53
N ALA A 120 -10.50 11.89 24.65
CA ALA A 120 -10.27 13.34 24.70
C ALA A 120 -8.79 13.68 24.48
N THR A 121 -7.87 12.95 25.11
CA THR A 121 -6.43 13.12 24.89
C THR A 121 -6.02 12.68 23.48
N CYS A 122 -6.58 11.59 22.97
CA CYS A 122 -6.29 11.04 21.65
C CYS A 122 -6.70 11.95 20.47
N VAL A 123 -7.77 12.75 20.63
CA VAL A 123 -8.15 13.76 19.63
C VAL A 123 -7.06 14.84 19.52
N TRP A 124 -6.41 15.18 20.63
CA TRP A 124 -5.39 16.23 20.70
C TRP A 124 -4.00 15.73 20.33
N ASP A 125 -3.60 14.57 20.84
CA ASP A 125 -2.32 13.92 20.58
C ASP A 125 -2.51 12.45 20.19
N ALA A 126 -2.39 12.20 18.89
CA ALA A 126 -2.52 10.87 18.31
C ALA A 126 -1.43 9.89 18.77
N GLY A 127 -0.26 10.39 19.20
CA GLY A 127 0.88 9.57 19.63
C GLY A 127 0.63 8.83 20.94
N THR A 128 -0.37 9.27 21.70
CA THR A 128 -0.78 8.64 22.97
C THR A 128 -1.92 7.65 22.81
N CYS A 129 -2.43 7.47 21.58
CA CYS A 129 -3.59 6.62 21.33
C CYS A 129 -3.23 5.13 21.24
N THR A 130 -4.09 4.28 21.81
CA THR A 130 -4.21 2.89 21.35
C THR A 130 -4.83 2.87 19.95
N ILE A 131 -4.63 1.77 19.21
CA ILE A 131 -5.24 1.59 17.88
C ILE A 131 -6.77 1.67 17.94
N SER A 132 -7.40 1.04 18.94
CA SER A 132 -8.86 1.08 19.13
C SER A 132 -9.37 2.51 19.35
N THR A 133 -8.71 3.28 20.23
CA THR A 133 -9.11 4.67 20.54
C THR A 133 -8.84 5.59 19.35
N ALA A 134 -7.73 5.40 18.62
CA ALA A 134 -7.43 6.15 17.40
C ALA A 134 -8.51 5.97 16.33
N LEU A 135 -9.02 4.75 16.14
CA LEU A 135 -10.09 4.47 15.18
C LEU A 135 -11.41 5.16 15.52
N ILE A 136 -11.78 5.18 16.79
CA ILE A 136 -13.07 5.73 17.22
C ILE A 136 -13.00 7.25 17.28
N CYS A 137 -11.88 7.81 17.76
CA CYS A 137 -11.81 9.21 18.16
C CYS A 137 -10.96 10.11 17.26
N ASN A 138 -10.03 9.56 16.46
CA ASN A 138 -9.14 10.36 15.59
C ASN A 138 -9.32 10.07 14.09
N ALA A 139 -9.54 8.80 13.72
CA ALA A 139 -9.60 8.34 12.33
C ALA A 139 -10.68 9.03 11.48
N PRO A 140 -11.90 9.34 11.98
CA PRO A 140 -12.89 10.08 11.19
C PRO A 140 -12.38 11.45 10.71
N ILE A 141 -11.49 12.10 11.47
CA ILE A 141 -10.90 13.39 11.10
C ILE A 141 -9.77 13.19 10.08
N GLN A 142 -8.89 12.19 10.27
CA GLN A 142 -7.72 12.01 9.40
C GLN A 142 -8.03 11.34 8.06
N LEU A 143 -9.08 10.53 7.97
CA LEU A 143 -9.46 9.84 6.74
C LEU A 143 -10.32 10.69 5.79
N THR A 144 -10.80 11.84 6.25
CA THR A 144 -11.54 12.78 5.41
C THR A 144 -10.57 13.77 4.73
N PRO A 145 -10.96 14.38 3.59
CA PRO A 145 -10.16 15.46 2.98
C PRO A 145 -9.87 16.62 3.94
N ILE A 146 -10.66 16.76 5.01
CA ILE A 146 -10.49 17.74 6.08
C ILE A 146 -9.10 17.58 6.72
N GLY A 147 -8.63 16.36 6.96
CA GLY A 147 -7.32 16.12 7.56
C GLY A 147 -6.15 16.64 6.73
N ASP A 148 -6.25 16.61 5.40
CA ASP A 148 -5.22 17.15 4.49
C ASP A 148 -5.27 18.67 4.42
N VAL A 149 -6.47 19.26 4.41
CA VAL A 149 -6.66 20.71 4.50
C VAL A 149 -6.13 21.25 5.83
N VAL A 150 -6.41 20.57 6.96
CA VAL A 150 -5.92 20.98 8.28
C VAL A 150 -4.39 20.91 8.37
N GLY A 151 -3.76 19.94 7.72
CA GLY A 151 -2.29 19.88 7.62
C GLY A 151 -1.73 21.10 6.90
N LEU A 152 -2.31 21.46 5.74
CA LEU A 152 -1.94 22.67 5.00
C LEU A 152 -2.19 23.96 5.79
N THR A 153 -3.32 24.09 6.48
CA THR A 153 -3.63 25.30 7.25
C THR A 153 -2.71 25.47 8.45
N LYS A 154 -2.35 24.37 9.14
CA LYS A 154 -1.35 24.40 10.22
C LYS A 154 0.00 24.84 9.67
N ALA A 155 0.49 24.24 8.59
CA ALA A 155 1.73 24.64 7.95
C ALA A 155 1.71 26.11 7.49
N GLY A 156 0.60 26.56 6.88
CA GLY A 156 0.41 27.96 6.47
C GLY A 156 0.40 28.92 7.65
N SER A 157 -0.24 28.55 8.77
CA SER A 157 -0.23 29.35 9.99
C SER A 157 1.17 29.45 10.60
N ALA A 158 1.89 28.33 10.72
CA ALA A 158 3.25 28.30 11.24
C ALA A 158 4.17 29.18 10.38
N TRP A 159 4.07 29.07 9.05
CA TRP A 159 4.84 29.90 8.15
C TRP A 159 4.50 31.40 8.27
N ALA A 160 3.21 31.74 8.39
CA ALA A 160 2.77 33.13 8.57
C ALA A 160 3.23 33.73 9.91
N THR A 161 3.34 32.92 10.97
CA THR A 161 3.80 33.35 12.30
C THR A 161 5.30 33.18 12.52
N GLY A 162 6.06 32.72 11.53
CA GLY A 162 7.50 32.46 11.65
C GLY A 162 7.87 31.28 12.55
N GLY A 163 6.95 30.33 12.77
CA GLY A 163 7.17 29.09 13.51
C GLY A 163 7.70 27.95 12.62
N ASP A 164 8.11 26.85 13.25
CA ASP A 164 8.64 25.68 12.57
C ASP A 164 7.55 24.91 11.80
N VAL A 165 7.82 24.61 10.53
CA VAL A 165 6.93 23.84 9.67
C VAL A 165 7.32 22.37 9.71
N ASP A 166 6.38 21.48 10.06
CA ASP A 166 6.56 20.03 9.88
C ASP A 166 6.51 19.69 8.39
N GLU A 167 7.68 19.67 7.75
CA GLU A 167 7.84 19.36 6.33
C GLU A 167 7.22 18.01 5.94
N ILE A 168 7.23 17.02 6.84
CA ILE A 168 6.67 15.71 6.55
C ILE A 168 5.13 15.75 6.60
N ASP A 169 4.51 16.45 7.56
CA ASP A 169 3.04 16.59 7.60
C ASP A 169 2.53 17.42 6.42
N LEU A 170 3.26 18.48 6.07
CA LEU A 170 2.99 19.30 4.88
C LEU A 170 3.13 18.47 3.59
N GLY A 171 4.23 17.75 3.42
CA GLY A 171 4.48 16.91 2.26
C GLY A 171 3.44 15.79 2.09
N LEU A 172 3.10 15.08 3.17
CA LEU A 172 2.04 14.07 3.15
C LEU A 172 0.67 14.67 2.79
N SER A 173 0.37 15.89 3.26
CA SER A 173 -0.88 16.58 2.95
C SER A 173 -0.95 17.04 1.48
N ILE A 174 0.16 17.54 0.91
CA ILE A 174 0.27 17.86 -0.52
C ILE A 174 0.07 16.59 -1.37
N ILE A 175 0.75 15.50 -1.01
CA ILE A 175 0.64 14.21 -1.70
C ILE A 175 -0.79 13.65 -1.61
N GLY A 176 -1.41 13.71 -0.43
CA GLY A 176 -2.80 13.27 -0.20
C GLY A 176 -3.83 14.07 -1.00
N LEU A 177 -3.65 15.39 -1.15
CA LEU A 177 -4.49 16.23 -1.99
C LEU A 177 -4.27 15.98 -3.48
N GLY A 178 -3.02 15.80 -3.92
CA GLY A 178 -2.70 15.39 -5.29
C GLY A 178 -3.35 14.05 -5.65
N ALA A 179 -3.30 13.08 -4.73
CA ALA A 179 -3.99 11.81 -4.89
C ALA A 179 -5.51 11.97 -4.95
N THR A 180 -6.09 12.85 -4.13
CA THR A 180 -7.53 13.15 -4.13
C THR A 180 -7.97 13.78 -5.46
N ALA A 181 -7.20 14.72 -6.01
CA ALA A 181 -7.45 15.29 -7.34
C ALA A 181 -7.39 14.20 -8.43
N ALA A 182 -6.45 13.26 -8.33
CA ALA A 182 -6.35 12.13 -9.24
C ALA A 182 -7.56 11.17 -9.12
N VAL A 183 -8.15 10.97 -7.94
CA VAL A 183 -9.39 10.18 -7.78
C VAL A 183 -10.54 10.79 -8.58
N LEU A 184 -10.72 12.11 -8.48
CA LEU A 184 -11.77 12.84 -9.19
C LEU A 184 -11.58 12.78 -10.70
N ALA A 185 -10.33 12.87 -11.17
CA ALA A 185 -10.00 12.79 -12.59
C ALA A 185 -10.09 11.37 -13.17
N SER A 186 -9.83 10.33 -12.36
CA SER A 186 -9.77 8.92 -12.79
C SER A 186 -11.08 8.14 -12.63
N GLY A 187 -12.13 8.74 -12.04
CA GLY A 187 -13.42 8.08 -11.87
C GLY A 187 -13.46 7.02 -10.78
N GLY A 188 -12.66 7.17 -9.71
CA GLY A 188 -12.77 6.34 -8.49
C GLY A 188 -11.76 5.21 -8.33
N THR A 189 -10.93 4.91 -9.34
CA THR A 189 -9.88 3.86 -9.24
C THR A 189 -8.78 4.17 -8.21
N SER A 190 -8.67 5.42 -7.78
CA SER A 190 -7.67 5.87 -6.79
C SER A 190 -8.17 5.84 -5.33
N PHE A 191 -9.34 5.26 -5.06
CA PHE A 191 -9.90 5.20 -3.70
C PHE A 191 -9.03 4.38 -2.72
N THR A 192 -8.46 3.26 -3.18
CA THR A 192 -7.53 2.43 -2.39
C THR A 192 -6.27 3.20 -2.03
N LEU A 193 -5.72 3.98 -2.97
CA LEU A 193 -4.56 4.84 -2.74
C LEU A 193 -4.88 5.94 -1.72
N LYS A 194 -6.06 6.57 -1.78
CA LYS A 194 -6.47 7.58 -0.79
C LYS A 194 -6.65 6.99 0.61
N ALA A 195 -7.33 5.85 0.71
CA ALA A 195 -7.50 5.16 1.98
C ALA A 195 -6.13 4.78 2.59
N GLY A 196 -5.22 4.28 1.75
CA GLY A 196 -3.84 3.99 2.12
C GLY A 196 -3.03 5.20 2.59
N ALA A 197 -3.11 6.32 1.88
CA ALA A 197 -2.41 7.55 2.26
C ALA A 197 -2.92 8.09 3.61
N GLY A 198 -4.23 8.05 3.84
CA GLY A 198 -4.83 8.38 5.13
C GLY A 198 -4.34 7.47 6.27
N MET A 199 -4.18 6.17 6.00
CA MET A 199 -3.60 5.22 6.96
C MET A 199 -2.13 5.52 7.28
N VAL A 200 -1.30 5.84 6.29
CA VAL A 200 0.10 6.24 6.51
C VAL A 200 0.18 7.48 7.40
N LYS A 201 -0.64 8.50 7.11
CA LYS A 201 -0.68 9.74 7.89
C LYS A 201 -1.10 9.49 9.34
N LEU A 202 -2.15 8.68 9.54
CA LEU A 202 -2.60 8.31 10.87
C LEU A 202 -1.54 7.51 11.63
N ALA A 203 -0.94 6.50 11.00
CA ALA A 203 0.12 5.70 11.60
C ALA A 203 1.36 6.52 11.98
N ARG A 204 1.73 7.54 11.17
CA ARG A 204 2.78 8.50 11.52
C ARG A 204 2.42 9.28 12.79
N LYS A 205 1.22 9.85 12.82
CA LYS A 205 0.73 10.64 13.96
C LYS A 205 0.65 9.81 15.24
N MET A 206 0.36 8.52 15.12
CA MET A 206 0.37 7.57 16.23
C MET A 206 1.78 7.11 16.63
N GLY A 207 2.83 7.48 15.90
CA GLY A 207 4.20 7.04 16.21
C GLY A 207 4.45 5.55 16.02
N ILE A 208 3.59 4.83 15.28
CA ILE A 208 3.69 3.37 15.08
C ILE A 208 4.48 2.98 13.83
N LEU A 209 4.87 3.95 12.99
CA LEU A 209 5.74 3.69 11.84
C LEU A 209 7.14 3.29 12.29
N SER A 210 7.75 2.35 11.58
CA SER A 210 9.14 2.00 11.86
C SER A 210 10.08 3.16 11.54
N PRO A 211 11.22 3.30 12.24
CA PRO A 211 12.19 4.36 11.97
C PRO A 211 12.67 4.37 10.51
N ARG A 212 12.76 3.19 9.90
CA ARG A 212 13.16 3.03 8.50
C ARG A 212 12.10 3.55 7.54
N LEU A 213 10.83 3.26 7.79
CA LEU A 213 9.72 3.79 7.00
C LEU A 213 9.59 5.31 7.16
N VAL A 214 9.76 5.85 8.37
CA VAL A 214 9.79 7.30 8.61
C VAL A 214 10.94 7.95 7.83
N GLY A 215 12.14 7.36 7.85
CA GLY A 215 13.28 7.84 7.07
C GLY A 215 13.00 7.85 5.56
N MET A 216 12.43 6.77 5.03
CA MET A 216 12.02 6.69 3.63
C MET A 216 10.99 7.76 3.26
N ILE A 217 9.96 7.96 4.09
CA ILE A 217 8.94 8.99 3.89
C ILE A 217 9.58 10.38 3.86
N GLY A 218 10.47 10.69 4.82
CA GLY A 218 11.21 11.94 4.86
C GLY A 218 12.07 12.17 3.61
N ASP A 219 12.78 11.14 3.15
CA ASP A 219 13.60 11.21 1.94
C ASP A 219 12.78 11.41 0.66
N VAL A 220 11.61 10.76 0.59
CA VAL A 220 10.67 10.90 -0.52
C VAL A 220 10.07 12.30 -0.54
N ILE A 221 9.65 12.83 0.62
CA ILE A 221 9.03 14.16 0.71
C ILE A 221 10.04 15.26 0.38
N ARG A 222 11.25 15.21 0.96
CA ARG A 222 12.30 16.20 0.70
C ARG A 222 12.67 16.30 -0.78
N ARG A 223 12.69 15.18 -1.50
CA ARG A 223 13.09 15.14 -2.92
C ARG A 223 11.91 15.19 -3.89
N GLY A 224 10.74 14.75 -3.44
CA GLY A 224 9.54 14.57 -4.26
C GLY A 224 8.63 15.79 -4.30
N VAL A 225 8.70 16.65 -3.28
CA VAL A 225 7.94 17.91 -3.26
C VAL A 225 8.78 19.04 -3.84
N ASP A 226 8.18 19.87 -4.71
CA ASP A 226 8.80 21.09 -5.20
C ASP A 226 8.67 22.21 -4.16
N TRP A 227 9.65 22.28 -3.25
CA TRP A 227 9.68 23.27 -2.17
C TRP A 227 9.79 24.72 -2.67
N GLN A 228 10.32 24.94 -3.87
CA GLN A 228 10.39 26.28 -4.44
C GLN A 228 8.99 26.78 -4.83
N MET A 229 8.17 25.90 -5.40
CA MET A 229 6.77 26.21 -5.70
C MET A 229 5.92 26.33 -4.42
N VAL A 230 6.15 25.47 -3.42
CA VAL A 230 5.51 25.59 -2.10
C VAL A 230 5.84 26.95 -1.46
N GLY A 231 7.11 27.39 -1.54
CA GLY A 231 7.56 28.71 -1.07
C GLY A 231 6.94 29.91 -1.80
N ARG A 232 6.26 29.69 -2.93
CA ARG A 232 5.48 30.71 -3.66
C ARG A 232 3.99 30.73 -3.29
N MET A 233 3.55 29.86 -2.38
CA MET A 233 2.15 29.71 -1.96
C MET A 233 1.18 29.37 -3.11
N ASP A 234 1.66 28.76 -4.20
CA ASP A 234 0.81 28.31 -5.30
C ASP A 234 0.38 26.85 -5.12
N PHE A 235 -0.82 26.66 -4.57
CA PHE A 235 -1.45 25.34 -4.35
C PHE A 235 -2.62 25.09 -5.31
N SER A 236 -2.73 25.86 -6.39
CA SER A 236 -3.83 25.75 -7.35
C SER A 236 -3.90 24.37 -8.03
N ASP A 237 -2.76 23.69 -8.16
CA ASP A 237 -2.65 22.34 -8.70
C ASP A 237 -1.62 21.51 -7.90
N PRO A 238 -2.05 20.85 -6.82
CA PRO A 238 -1.17 20.09 -5.94
C PRO A 238 -0.40 18.97 -6.66
N ALA A 239 -0.92 18.46 -7.79
CA ALA A 239 -0.26 17.42 -8.56
C ALA A 239 1.03 17.93 -9.23
N LYS A 240 1.13 19.23 -9.55
CA LYS A 240 2.35 19.83 -10.12
C LYS A 240 3.46 20.03 -9.09
N LEU A 241 3.10 20.05 -7.80
CA LEU A 241 4.07 20.15 -6.70
C LEU A 241 4.80 18.84 -6.44
N ILE A 242 4.45 17.76 -7.14
CA ILE A 242 4.90 16.40 -6.85
C ILE A 242 5.67 15.82 -8.04
N ARG A 243 6.86 15.29 -7.77
CA ARG A 243 7.65 14.49 -8.71
C ARG A 243 7.22 13.03 -8.60
N ALA A 244 6.37 12.61 -9.54
CA ALA A 244 5.69 11.31 -9.54
C ALA A 244 6.66 10.11 -9.42
N ASP A 245 7.82 10.18 -10.08
CA ASP A 245 8.87 9.16 -10.05
C ASP A 245 9.48 9.00 -8.66
N VAL A 246 9.68 10.11 -7.94
CA VAL A 246 10.27 10.11 -6.60
C VAL A 246 9.29 9.64 -5.54
N VAL A 247 8.00 9.96 -5.70
CA VAL A 247 6.95 9.54 -4.74
C VAL A 247 6.41 8.13 -4.97
N ALA A 248 6.78 7.48 -6.08
CA ALA A 248 6.31 6.14 -6.43
C ALA A 248 6.48 5.08 -5.32
N PRO A 249 7.58 5.03 -4.54
CA PRO A 249 7.70 4.08 -3.43
C PRO A 249 6.67 4.31 -2.33
N LEU A 250 6.42 5.58 -1.97
CA LEU A 250 5.42 5.94 -0.98
C LEU A 250 3.99 5.67 -1.47
N ALA A 251 3.72 5.95 -2.76
CA ALA A 251 2.46 5.60 -3.39
C ALA A 251 2.23 4.08 -3.42
N SER A 252 3.29 3.29 -3.59
CA SER A 252 3.23 1.82 -3.55
C SER A 252 2.87 1.33 -2.15
N VAL A 253 3.54 1.85 -1.10
CA VAL A 253 3.19 1.55 0.31
C VAL A 253 1.72 1.89 0.58
N ALA A 254 1.29 3.11 0.23
CA ALA A 254 -0.09 3.52 0.42
C ALA A 254 -1.06 2.58 -0.34
N SER A 255 -0.77 2.23 -1.59
CA SER A 255 -1.61 1.31 -2.35
C SER A 255 -1.72 -0.06 -1.69
N ASP A 256 -0.62 -0.61 -1.19
CA ASP A 256 -0.61 -1.93 -0.53
C ASP A 256 -1.35 -1.89 0.83
N LEU A 257 -1.27 -0.79 1.57
CA LEU A 257 -2.11 -0.57 2.75
C LEU A 257 -3.60 -0.47 2.39
N GLY A 258 -3.92 0.19 1.27
CA GLY A 258 -5.28 0.19 0.73
C GLY A 258 -5.78 -1.20 0.38
N ARG A 259 -4.91 -2.08 -0.14
CA ARG A 259 -5.23 -3.50 -0.38
C ARG A 259 -5.46 -4.27 0.91
N MET A 260 -4.65 -4.07 1.94
CA MET A 260 -4.87 -4.65 3.27
C MET A 260 -6.22 -4.22 3.84
N GLY A 261 -6.54 -2.93 3.81
CA GLY A 261 -7.80 -2.39 4.32
C GLY A 261 -9.05 -2.84 3.55
N ALA A 262 -8.89 -3.37 2.34
CA ALA A 262 -9.98 -4.00 1.61
C ALA A 262 -10.31 -5.43 2.11
N ARG A 263 -9.42 -6.04 2.91
CA ARG A 263 -9.54 -7.41 3.44
C ARG A 263 -9.61 -7.47 4.96
N LEU A 264 -9.03 -6.49 5.63
CA LEU A 264 -8.92 -6.41 7.08
C LEU A 264 -9.63 -5.16 7.59
N PRO A 265 -10.22 -5.21 8.80
CA PRO A 265 -10.61 -4.02 9.53
C PRO A 265 -9.46 -3.01 9.62
N MET A 266 -9.80 -1.73 9.71
CA MET A 266 -8.80 -0.65 9.72
C MET A 266 -7.81 -0.77 10.88
N GLY A 267 -8.27 -1.19 12.06
CA GLY A 267 -7.39 -1.40 13.22
C GLY A 267 -6.35 -2.49 12.98
N GLU A 268 -6.77 -3.56 12.32
CA GLU A 268 -5.89 -4.65 11.92
C GLU A 268 -4.86 -4.18 10.90
N THR A 269 -5.30 -3.38 9.93
CA THR A 269 -4.38 -2.79 8.95
C THR A 269 -3.36 -1.85 9.61
N LEU A 270 -3.80 -0.98 10.51
CA LEU A 270 -2.91 -0.09 11.28
C LEU A 270 -1.92 -0.88 12.14
N HIS A 271 -2.35 -1.98 12.75
CA HIS A 271 -1.44 -2.85 13.49
C HIS A 271 -0.35 -3.41 12.57
N LEU A 272 -0.71 -3.87 11.37
CA LEU A 272 0.26 -4.43 10.42
C LEU A 272 1.26 -3.41 9.89
N VAL A 273 0.92 -2.11 9.84
CA VAL A 273 1.83 -1.04 9.41
C VAL A 273 3.12 -1.03 10.23
N ARG A 274 3.08 -1.41 11.52
CA ARG A 274 4.26 -1.43 12.39
C ARG A 274 5.36 -2.38 11.93
N TYR A 275 5.02 -3.36 11.09
CA TYR A 275 5.95 -4.32 10.51
C TYR A 275 6.46 -3.89 9.13
N VAL A 276 6.01 -2.76 8.58
CA VAL A 276 6.41 -2.27 7.26
C VAL A 276 7.63 -1.38 7.38
N ASP A 277 8.74 -1.76 6.76
CA ASP A 277 9.93 -0.90 6.62
C ASP A 277 10.05 -0.26 5.23
N ASP A 278 9.48 -0.90 4.21
CA ASP A 278 9.54 -0.43 2.81
C ASP A 278 8.35 -0.95 1.97
N ALA A 279 8.32 -0.54 0.70
CA ALA A 279 7.27 -0.94 -0.24
C ALA A 279 7.23 -2.46 -0.50
N ALA A 280 8.37 -3.16 -0.44
CA ALA A 280 8.39 -4.60 -0.68
C ALA A 280 7.75 -5.36 0.49
N GLU A 281 7.99 -4.92 1.73
CA GLU A 281 7.34 -5.49 2.91
C GLU A 281 5.85 -5.15 2.98
N ALA A 282 5.46 -3.91 2.63
CA ALA A 282 4.05 -3.52 2.51
C ALA A 282 3.30 -4.46 1.55
N ARG A 283 3.88 -4.72 0.37
CA ARG A 283 3.32 -5.66 -0.60
C ARG A 283 3.19 -7.09 -0.07
N ARG A 284 4.18 -7.57 0.69
CA ARG A 284 4.15 -8.92 1.28
C ARG A 284 3.06 -9.05 2.33
N LEU A 285 2.91 -8.05 3.19
CA LEU A 285 1.83 -7.99 4.17
C LEU A 285 0.45 -7.90 3.49
N ALA A 286 0.33 -7.16 2.39
CA ALA A 286 -0.91 -7.07 1.62
C ALA A 286 -1.30 -8.42 1.01
N ASN A 287 -0.33 -9.13 0.42
CA ASN A 287 -0.55 -10.47 -0.11
C ASN A 287 -0.94 -11.46 1.01
N ALA A 288 -0.35 -11.34 2.19
CA ALA A 288 -0.70 -12.17 3.34
C ALA A 288 -2.11 -11.88 3.84
N ALA A 289 -2.49 -10.58 3.95
CA ALA A 289 -3.84 -10.16 4.29
C ALA A 289 -4.89 -10.67 3.30
N GLU A 290 -4.56 -10.69 2.00
CA GLU A 290 -5.43 -11.22 0.96
C GLU A 290 -5.58 -12.76 1.04
N ALA A 291 -4.55 -13.47 1.48
CA ALA A 291 -4.55 -14.93 1.58
C ALA A 291 -5.14 -15.46 2.91
N LEU A 292 -4.81 -14.82 4.03
CA LEU A 292 -5.13 -15.28 5.39
C LEU A 292 -6.31 -14.53 6.02
N GLY A 293 -6.64 -13.33 5.52
CA GLY A 293 -7.64 -12.48 6.12
C GLY A 293 -7.33 -12.17 7.59
N PRO A 294 -8.31 -12.21 8.51
CA PRO A 294 -8.12 -11.87 9.93
C PRO A 294 -7.02 -12.68 10.65
N LYS A 295 -6.69 -13.89 10.16
CA LYS A 295 -5.62 -14.74 10.72
C LYS A 295 -4.21 -14.15 10.55
N THR A 296 -4.06 -13.11 9.72
CA THR A 296 -2.78 -12.44 9.44
C THR A 296 -2.10 -11.93 10.71
N ILE A 297 -2.88 -11.35 11.64
CA ILE A 297 -2.31 -10.78 12.88
C ILE A 297 -1.75 -11.88 13.78
N GLY A 298 -2.54 -12.92 14.03
CA GLY A 298 -2.10 -14.04 14.85
C GLY A 298 -0.84 -14.69 14.26
N ALA A 299 -0.80 -14.86 12.93
CA ALA A 299 0.36 -15.39 12.25
C ALA A 299 1.61 -14.50 12.37
N VAL A 300 1.50 -13.18 12.18
CA VAL A 300 2.66 -12.28 12.28
C VAL A 300 3.18 -12.17 13.72
N GLU A 301 2.30 -12.19 14.72
CA GLU A 301 2.69 -12.12 16.13
C GLU A 301 3.41 -13.38 16.60
N VAL A 302 2.86 -14.54 16.23
CA VAL A 302 3.42 -15.84 16.64
C VAL A 302 4.74 -16.12 15.94
N LEU A 303 4.77 -16.00 14.60
CA LEU A 303 5.99 -16.27 13.82
C LEU A 303 7.05 -15.17 13.98
N GLY A 304 6.62 -13.94 14.26
CA GLY A 304 7.45 -12.75 14.17
C GLY A 304 7.69 -12.31 12.72
N LYS A 305 8.10 -11.05 12.57
CA LYS A 305 8.28 -10.38 11.27
C LYS A 305 9.11 -11.19 10.26
N SER A 306 10.29 -11.66 10.65
CA SER A 306 11.24 -12.27 9.72
C SER A 306 10.77 -13.60 9.13
N ARG A 307 10.21 -14.48 9.95
CA ARG A 307 9.68 -15.78 9.52
C ARG A 307 8.37 -15.59 8.74
N PHE A 308 7.49 -14.72 9.21
CA PHE A 308 6.26 -14.36 8.51
C PHE A 308 6.56 -13.81 7.10
N LEU A 309 7.46 -12.82 6.98
CA LEU A 309 7.83 -12.24 5.69
C LEU A 309 8.57 -13.21 4.76
N ARG A 310 9.16 -14.27 5.31
CA ARG A 310 9.76 -15.37 4.53
C ARG A 310 8.68 -16.33 4.02
N ALA A 311 7.69 -16.66 4.86
CA ALA A 311 6.56 -17.51 4.47
C ALA A 311 5.66 -16.87 3.41
N THR A 312 5.66 -15.55 3.31
CA THR A 312 4.94 -14.79 2.26
C THR A 312 5.74 -14.63 0.97
N VAL A 313 7.01 -15.08 0.92
CA VAL A 313 7.77 -15.12 -0.33
C VAL A 313 7.14 -16.17 -1.23
N ARG A 314 6.41 -15.66 -2.22
CA ARG A 314 5.97 -16.44 -3.38
C ARG A 314 7.18 -17.18 -3.96
N LEU A 315 7.10 -18.51 -4.06
CA LEU A 315 7.90 -19.26 -5.05
C LEU A 315 7.63 -18.76 -6.49
N SER A 316 6.62 -17.91 -6.67
CA SER A 316 6.25 -17.27 -7.93
C SER A 316 7.21 -16.18 -8.44
N ASP A 317 8.30 -15.80 -7.76
CA ASP A 317 9.31 -14.94 -8.43
C ASP A 317 9.88 -15.65 -9.67
N VAL A 318 10.02 -16.98 -9.62
CA VAL A 318 10.37 -17.80 -10.78
C VAL A 318 9.23 -17.81 -11.80
N ALA A 319 7.97 -17.98 -11.38
CA ALA A 319 6.83 -18.04 -12.29
C ALA A 319 6.52 -16.69 -12.97
N VAL A 320 6.71 -15.57 -12.26
CA VAL A 320 6.56 -14.21 -12.79
C VAL A 320 7.74 -13.86 -13.69
N GLN A 321 8.98 -14.22 -13.33
CA GLN A 321 10.13 -14.06 -14.24
C GLN A 321 9.99 -14.92 -15.49
N VAL A 322 9.47 -16.15 -15.37
CA VAL A 322 9.15 -17.00 -16.52
C VAL A 322 8.03 -16.38 -17.34
N GLY A 323 6.96 -15.86 -16.72
CA GLY A 323 5.86 -15.19 -17.41
C GLY A 323 6.29 -13.91 -18.14
N VAL A 324 7.05 -13.04 -17.49
CA VAL A 324 7.64 -11.83 -18.09
C VAL A 324 8.64 -12.21 -19.18
N GLY A 325 9.45 -13.24 -18.96
CA GLY A 325 10.36 -13.79 -19.97
C GLY A 325 9.61 -14.30 -21.19
N LEU A 326 8.47 -14.97 -21.00
CA LEU A 326 7.62 -15.48 -22.09
C LEU A 326 6.96 -14.34 -22.88
N VAL A 327 6.45 -13.33 -22.20
CA VAL A 327 5.89 -12.12 -22.84
C VAL A 327 6.98 -11.36 -23.59
N GLY A 328 8.16 -11.19 -23.00
CA GLY A 328 9.33 -10.60 -23.65
C GLY A 328 9.78 -11.38 -24.88
N LEU A 329 9.77 -12.71 -24.81
CA LEU A 329 10.02 -13.60 -25.94
C LEU A 329 9.01 -13.37 -27.06
N LEU A 330 7.71 -13.36 -26.76
CA LEU A 330 6.64 -13.14 -27.75
C LEU A 330 6.73 -11.76 -28.40
N LEU A 331 7.03 -10.72 -27.63
CA LEU A 331 7.24 -9.36 -28.15
C LEU A 331 8.47 -9.29 -29.07
N SER A 332 9.58 -9.94 -28.70
CA SER A 332 10.78 -9.99 -29.55
C SER A 332 10.51 -10.74 -30.86
N LEU A 333 9.75 -11.84 -30.80
CA LEU A 333 9.34 -12.60 -31.99
C LEU A 333 8.44 -11.77 -32.91
N GLY A 334 7.47 -11.04 -32.33
CA GLY A 334 6.63 -10.11 -33.06
C GLY A 334 7.42 -8.98 -33.74
N GLY A 335 8.43 -8.44 -33.04
CA GLY A 335 9.34 -7.43 -33.60
C GLY A 335 10.18 -7.95 -34.77
N VAL A 336 10.70 -9.18 -34.69
CA VAL A 336 11.44 -9.82 -35.78
C VAL A 336 10.53 -10.08 -36.99
N LEU A 337 9.33 -10.62 -36.78
CA LEU A 337 8.37 -10.87 -37.86
C LEU A 337 7.91 -9.56 -38.52
N GLY A 338 7.64 -8.52 -37.73
CA GLY A 338 7.31 -7.19 -38.22
C GLY A 338 8.46 -6.56 -39.04
N GLY A 339 9.69 -6.67 -38.56
CA GLY A 339 10.88 -6.20 -39.28
C GLY A 339 11.13 -6.96 -40.59
N LEU A 340 10.90 -8.27 -40.60
CA LEU A 340 10.97 -9.08 -41.83
C LEU A 340 9.90 -8.67 -42.84
N ALA A 341 8.65 -8.48 -42.39
CA ALA A 341 7.56 -8.02 -43.25
C ALA A 341 7.83 -6.61 -43.82
N GLN A 342 8.35 -5.69 -43.01
CA GLN A 342 8.76 -4.35 -43.45
C GLN A 342 9.92 -4.41 -44.45
N SER A 343 10.91 -5.27 -44.22
CA SER A 343 12.03 -5.44 -45.14
C SER A 343 11.61 -6.08 -46.47
N ALA A 344 10.60 -6.95 -46.45
CA ALA A 344 10.03 -7.58 -47.63
C ALA A 344 9.17 -6.59 -48.43
N SER A 345 8.31 -5.82 -47.76
CA SER A 345 7.49 -4.79 -48.41
C SER A 345 8.36 -3.69 -49.02
N LEU A 346 9.43 -3.24 -48.35
CA LEU A 346 10.40 -2.30 -48.91
C LEU A 346 11.18 -2.90 -50.10
N ARG A 347 11.49 -4.20 -50.09
CA ARG A 347 12.13 -4.88 -51.21
C ARG A 347 11.20 -5.00 -52.42
N VAL A 348 9.93 -5.30 -52.20
CA VAL A 348 8.90 -5.35 -53.26
C VAL A 348 8.68 -3.95 -53.84
N LEU A 349 8.54 -2.93 -52.98
CA LEU A 349 8.42 -1.53 -53.42
C LEU A 349 9.66 -1.05 -54.19
N ARG A 350 10.87 -1.43 -53.78
CA ARG A 350 12.12 -1.12 -54.52
C ARG A 350 12.22 -1.86 -55.86
N ARG A 351 11.65 -3.05 -55.98
CA ARG A 351 11.60 -3.80 -57.26
C ARG A 351 10.57 -3.19 -58.20
N LEU A 352 9.41 -2.78 -57.70
CA LEU A 352 8.39 -2.08 -58.47
C LEU A 352 8.82 -0.65 -58.86
N ALA A 353 9.65 0.00 -58.04
CA ALA A 353 10.25 1.29 -58.38
C ALA A 353 11.47 1.19 -59.31
N ARG A 354 11.95 -0.03 -59.61
CA ARG A 354 12.96 -0.30 -60.63
C ARG A 354 12.27 -0.81 -61.89
N ASP A 355 11.49 0.05 -62.52
CA ASP A 355 11.27 -0.10 -63.96
C ASP A 355 12.55 0.33 -64.70
N PRO A 356 13.05 -0.45 -65.65
CA PRO A 356 14.18 -0.05 -66.49
C PRO A 356 13.69 1.04 -67.44
N VAL A 357 14.13 2.28 -67.24
CA VAL A 357 14.08 3.27 -68.31
C VAL A 357 15.11 2.87 -69.37
N ALA A 358 14.60 2.64 -70.58
CA ALA A 358 15.27 2.62 -71.89
C ALA A 358 16.08 1.37 -72.31
N SER A 359 15.61 0.69 -73.37
CA SER A 359 16.31 0.64 -74.68
C SER A 359 15.54 -0.17 -75.75
N ARG A 360 14.70 0.52 -76.53
CA ARG A 360 14.64 0.57 -78.01
C ARG A 360 13.26 1.00 -78.48
#